data_AF-A0A820J8E1-F1
#
_entry.id   AF-A0A820J8E1-F1
#
_cell.length_a   1.000
_cell.length_b   1.000
_cell.length_c   1.000
_cell.angle_alpha   90.00
_cell.angle_beta   90.00
_cell.angle_gamma   90.00
#
_symmetry.space_group_name_H-M   'P 1'
#
loop_
_entity.id
_entity.type
_entity.pdbx_description
1 polymer ?
#
loop_
_entity_poly.entity_id
_entity_poly.type
_entity_poly.pdbx_seq_one_letter_code
_entity_poly.pdbx_strand_id
1 'polypeptide(L)'
;MDGDDVVLAYVTPPTINNGSIVPFKELFGFERIHLKQNETKEVFFPFTIAAALTIAENASKWIHPGLYHIIIGQQRMFSITLEGESIQWA
;
A
#
# COMPACT_ATOMS: atom_id res chain seq x y z
N MET A 1 -14.05 -27.05 4.54
CA MET A 1 -14.12 -26.75 5.97
C MET A 1 -14.12 -25.24 6.09
N ASP A 2 -14.96 -24.70 6.97
CA ASP A 2 -15.02 -23.26 7.22
C ASP A 2 -13.73 -22.81 7.90
N GLY A 3 -13.31 -21.56 7.69
CA GLY A 3 -12.03 -21.08 8.20
C GLY A 3 -11.93 -19.56 8.23
N ASP A 4 -11.03 -19.06 9.07
CA ASP A 4 -10.63 -17.66 9.06
C ASP A 4 -9.36 -17.49 8.25
N ASP A 5 -9.30 -16.42 7.46
CA ASP A 5 -8.09 -15.96 6.79
C ASP A 5 -7.89 -14.46 7.01
N VAL A 6 -6.68 -13.95 6.77
CA VAL A 6 -6.36 -12.53 6.88
C VAL A 6 -5.83 -12.04 5.53
N VAL A 7 -6.59 -11.15 4.91
CA VAL A 7 -6.17 -10.47 3.69
C VAL A 7 -5.33 -9.27 4.08
N LEU A 8 -4.11 -9.19 3.53
CA LEU A 8 -3.15 -8.12 3.81
C LEU A 8 -2.94 -7.29 2.53
N ALA A 9 -3.08 -5.97 2.64
CA ALA A 9 -2.90 -5.03 1.55
C ALA A 9 -1.63 -4.19 1.78
N TYR A 10 -0.70 -4.29 0.84
CA TYR A 10 0.57 -3.58 0.87
C TYR A 10 0.72 -2.64 -0.32
N VAL A 11 1.59 -1.65 -0.14
CA VAL A 11 2.05 -0.76 -1.19
C VAL A 11 3.57 -0.78 -1.24
N THR A 12 4.12 -0.86 -2.45
CA THR A 12 5.54 -0.55 -2.70
C THR A 12 5.61 0.85 -3.31
N PRO A 13 6.30 1.80 -2.66
CA PRO A 13 6.46 3.16 -3.17
C PRO A 13 7.45 3.20 -4.36
N PRO A 14 7.47 4.31 -5.14
CA PRO A 14 8.45 4.51 -6.18
C PRO A 14 9.87 4.62 -5.61
N THR A 15 10.87 4.27 -6.44
CA THR A 15 12.27 4.53 -6.11
C THR A 15 12.53 6.02 -6.11
N ILE A 16 13.12 6.54 -5.03
CA ILE A 16 13.43 7.96 -4.88
C ILE A 16 14.96 8.13 -4.90
N ASN A 17 15.47 8.94 -5.83
CA ASN A 17 16.91 9.08 -6.11
C ASN A 17 17.64 10.12 -5.23
N ASN A 18 17.05 10.52 -4.10
CA ASN A 18 17.48 11.66 -3.28
C ASN A 18 17.96 11.26 -1.87
N GLY A 19 18.33 10.00 -1.66
CA GLY A 19 18.90 9.51 -0.39
C GLY A 19 17.87 9.01 0.63
N SER A 20 16.57 9.18 0.36
CA SER A 20 15.51 8.59 1.19
C SER A 20 15.47 7.07 1.04
N ILE A 21 15.56 6.34 2.16
CA ILE A 21 15.35 4.89 2.19
C ILE A 21 13.85 4.65 2.18
N VAL A 22 13.32 4.14 1.06
CA VAL A 22 11.93 3.70 0.97
C VAL A 22 11.76 2.24 1.40
N PRO A 23 10.65 1.89 2.08
CA PRO A 23 10.35 0.49 2.38
C PRO A 23 10.22 -0.35 1.10
N PHE A 24 10.63 -1.61 1.17
CA PHE A 24 10.38 -2.57 0.09
C PHE A 24 8.87 -2.79 -0.17
N LYS A 25 8.09 -2.83 0.91
CA LYS A 25 6.62 -2.75 0.89
C LYS A 25 6.13 -2.32 2.28
N GLU A 26 4.99 -1.63 2.33
CA GLU A 26 4.37 -1.16 3.56
C GLU A 26 2.92 -1.64 3.65
N LEU A 27 2.48 -2.10 4.82
CA LEU A 27 1.10 -2.55 5.05
C LEU A 27 0.21 -1.33 5.26
N PHE A 28 -0.80 -1.14 4.40
CA PHE A 28 -1.75 -0.03 4.55
C PHE A 28 -3.16 -0.48 4.93
N GLY A 29 -3.46 -1.78 4.87
CA GLY A 29 -4.75 -2.32 5.26
C GLY A 29 -4.70 -3.82 5.52
N PHE A 30 -5.60 -4.30 6.37
CA PHE A 30 -5.83 -5.73 6.58
C PHE A 30 -7.27 -5.99 6.98
N GLU A 31 -7.78 -7.17 6.61
CA GLU A 31 -9.11 -7.63 7.03
C GLU A 31 -9.06 -9.12 7.37
N ARG A 32 -9.54 -9.49 8.56
CA ARG A 32 -9.76 -10.88 8.94
C ARG A 32 -11.16 -11.30 8.53
N ILE A 33 -11.26 -12.39 7.77
CA ILE A 33 -12.50 -12.83 7.15
C ILE A 33 -12.74 -14.29 7.52
N HIS A 34 -13.92 -14.56 8.05
CA HIS A 34 -14.43 -15.91 8.16
C HIS A 34 -15.11 -16.32 6.84
N LEU A 35 -14.75 -17.46 6.28
CA LEU A 35 -15.35 -18.02 5.07
C LEU A 35 -15.93 -19.40 5.35
N LYS A 36 -17.19 -19.61 4.95
CA LYS A 36 -17.77 -20.93 4.86
C LYS A 36 -17.28 -21.67 3.61
N GLN A 37 -17.43 -22.99 3.60
CA GLN A 37 -17.14 -23.77 2.40
C GLN A 37 -17.92 -23.23 1.19
N ASN A 38 -17.20 -22.91 0.11
CA ASN A 38 -17.71 -22.31 -1.14
C ASN A 38 -18.28 -20.89 -1.01
N GLU A 39 -18.07 -20.21 0.12
CA GLU A 39 -18.42 -18.79 0.24
C GLU A 39 -17.38 -17.91 -0.47
N THR A 40 -17.84 -16.83 -1.10
CA THR A 40 -17.00 -15.78 -1.68
C THR A 40 -17.36 -14.46 -1.03
N LYS A 41 -16.36 -13.70 -0.59
CA LYS A 41 -16.52 -12.36 -0.04
C LYS A 41 -15.66 -11.38 -0.82
N GLU A 42 -16.22 -10.20 -1.05
CA GLU A 42 -15.50 -9.06 -1.61
C GLU A 42 -14.98 -8.19 -0.48
N VAL A 43 -13.78 -7.63 -0.67
CA VAL A 43 -13.03 -6.88 0.34
C VAL A 43 -12.55 -5.59 -0.29
N PHE A 44 -12.70 -4.47 0.42
CA PHE A 44 -12.36 -3.15 -0.11
C PHE A 44 -11.29 -2.48 0.74
N PHE A 45 -10.13 -2.23 0.15
CA PHE A 45 -9.05 -1.47 0.77
C PHE A 45 -8.91 -0.10 0.10
N PRO A 46 -9.34 1.00 0.75
CA PRO A 46 -9.18 2.33 0.18
C PRO A 46 -7.70 2.72 0.18
N PHE A 47 -7.15 3.02 -1.00
CA PHE A 47 -5.82 3.60 -1.11
C PHE A 47 -5.91 5.12 -0.87
N THR A 48 -5.58 5.54 0.35
CA THR A 48 -5.63 6.95 0.76
C THR A 48 -4.26 7.62 0.62
N ILE A 49 -4.22 8.95 0.73
CA ILE A 49 -2.96 9.72 0.76
C ILE A 49 -2.01 9.19 1.84
N ALA A 50 -2.53 8.80 3.00
CA ALA A 50 -1.73 8.25 4.09
C ALA A 50 -0.94 7.00 3.68
N ALA A 51 -1.50 6.17 2.79
CA ALA A 51 -0.82 4.98 2.28
C ALA A 51 0.30 5.30 1.26
N ALA A 52 0.33 6.51 0.70
CA ALA A 52 1.36 6.95 -0.24
C ALA A 52 2.49 7.76 0.42
N LEU A 53 2.33 8.09 1.71
CA LEU A 53 3.28 8.92 2.45
C LEU A 53 4.61 8.19 2.68
N THR A 54 5.70 8.92 2.50
CA THR A 54 7.04 8.54 2.96
C THR A 54 7.49 9.50 4.05
N ILE A 55 8.21 8.99 5.05
CA ILE A 55 8.79 9.78 6.12
C ILE A 55 10.28 9.98 5.85
N ALA A 56 10.70 11.23 5.69
CA ALA A 56 12.11 11.60 5.54
C ALA A 56 12.83 11.61 6.91
N GLU A 57 14.17 11.66 6.90
CA GLU A 57 14.99 11.64 8.12
C GLU A 57 14.67 12.78 9.11
N ASN A 58 14.28 13.95 8.58
CA ASN A 58 13.85 15.11 9.37
C ASN A 58 12.38 15.02 9.84
N ALA A 59 11.78 13.83 9.78
CA ALA A 59 10.37 13.54 10.10
C ALA A 59 9.33 14.26 9.24
N SER A 60 9.74 14.95 8.17
CA SER A 60 8.77 15.51 7.21
C SER A 60 8.11 14.41 6.38
N LYS A 61 6.82 14.62 6.08
CA LYS A 61 5.99 13.69 5.32
C LYS A 61 5.96 14.12 3.86
N TRP A 62 6.13 13.17 2.95
CA TRP A 62 6.19 13.45 1.52
C TRP A 62 5.36 12.47 0.72
N ILE A 63 4.83 12.95 -0.41
CA ILE A 63 4.29 12.13 -1.49
C ILE A 63 5.22 12.32 -2.67
N HIS A 64 5.65 11.22 -3.28
CA HIS A 64 6.56 11.25 -4.41
C HIS A 64 5.84 10.83 -5.69
N PRO A 65 6.10 11.47 -6.83
CA PRO A 65 5.62 10.98 -8.11
C PRO A 65 6.32 9.66 -8.44
N GLY A 66 5.65 8.82 -9.22
CA GLY A 66 6.19 7.57 -9.71
C GLY A 66 5.20 6.41 -9.61
N LEU A 67 5.74 5.21 -9.85
CA LEU A 67 4.97 3.99 -9.92
C LEU A 67 4.85 3.33 -8.55
N TYR A 68 3.64 3.32 -8.01
CA TYR A 68 3.26 2.60 -6.80
C TYR A 68 2.68 1.24 -7.18
N HIS A 69 3.02 0.21 -6.41
CA HIS A 69 2.49 -1.13 -6.63
C HIS A 69 1.64 -1.59 -5.46
N ILE A 70 0.38 -1.92 -5.73
CA ILE A 70 -0.55 -2.45 -4.73
C ILE A 70 -0.49 -3.97 -4.77
N ILE A 71 -0.22 -4.55 -3.61
CA ILE A 71 0.01 -5.99 -3.42
C ILE A 71 -1.04 -6.49 -2.43
N ILE A 72 -1.81 -7.50 -2.82
CA ILE A 72 -2.75 -8.18 -1.91
C ILE A 72 -2.18 -9.58 -1.63
N GLY A 73 -1.96 -9.88 -0.35
CA GLY A 73 -1.22 -11.06 0.09
C GLY A 73 0.22 -11.04 -0.45
N GLN A 74 0.47 -11.83 -1.50
CA GLN A 74 1.78 -11.93 -2.18
C GLN A 74 1.73 -11.52 -3.65
N GLN A 75 0.56 -11.15 -4.18
CA GLN A 75 0.39 -10.85 -5.59
C GLN A 75 0.26 -9.35 -5.81
N ARG A 76 1.03 -8.81 -6.77
CA ARG A 76 0.78 -7.46 -7.28
C ARG A 76 -0.55 -7.48 -8.02
N MET A 77 -1.54 -6.78 -7.48
CA MET A 77 -2.88 -6.68 -8.09
C MET A 77 -3.01 -5.44 -8.96
N PHE A 78 -2.49 -4.30 -8.51
CA PHE A 78 -2.64 -3.03 -9.21
C PHE A 78 -1.32 -2.25 -9.23
N SER A 79 -1.22 -1.32 -10.17
CA SER A 79 -0.16 -0.30 -10.17
C SER A 79 -0.79 1.06 -10.43
N ILE A 80 -0.34 2.06 -9.69
CA ILE A 80 -0.83 3.43 -9.76
C ILE A 80 0.37 4.31 -10.08
N THR A 81 0.28 5.11 -11.13
CA THR A 81 1.28 6.13 -11.43
C THR A 81 0.80 7.46 -10.86
N LEU A 82 1.57 8.06 -9.96
CA LEU A 82 1.38 9.45 -9.56
C LEU A 82 2.30 10.33 -10.41
N GLU A 83 1.72 11.31 -11.10
CA GLU A 83 2.46 12.28 -11.90
C GLU A 83 2.66 13.59 -11.14
N GLY A 84 3.62 14.41 -11.60
CA GLY A 84 3.94 15.72 -11.02
C GLY A 84 5.25 15.73 -10.26
N GLU A 85 5.32 16.58 -9.22
CA GLU A 85 6.51 16.76 -8.38
C GLU A 85 6.30 16.19 -6.98
N SER A 86 7.40 16.03 -6.23
CA SER A 86 7.30 15.61 -4.83
C SER A 86 6.66 16.73 -4.00
N ILE A 87 5.64 16.37 -3.21
CA ILE A 87 4.88 17.32 -2.38
C ILE A 87 5.13 16.98 -0.91
N GLN A 88 5.54 17.98 -0.12
CA GLN A 88 5.56 17.86 1.32
C GLN A 88 4.11 17.91 1.84
N TRP A 89 3.70 16.87 2.54
CA TRP A 89 2.35 16.76 3.10
C TRP A 89 2.30 17.43 4.48
N ALA A 90 1.37 18.39 4.64
CA ALA A 90 1.19 19.19 5.85
C ALA A 90 0.31 18.48 6.90
#